data_AF-A0A927IEB6-F1
#
_entry.id   AF-A0A927IEB6-F1
#
_cell.length_a   1.000
_cell.length_b   1.000
_cell.length_c   1.000
_cell.angle_alpha   90.00
_cell.angle_beta   90.00
_cell.angle_gamma   90.00
#
_symmetry.space_group_name_H-M   'P 1'
#
loop_
_entity.id
_entity.type
_entity.pdbx_description
1 polymer ?
#
loop_
_entity_poly.entity_id
_entity_poly.type
_entity_poly.pdbx_seq_one_letter_code
_entity_poly.pdbx_strand_id
1 'polypeptide(L)'
;MNDTTTTLDRLIAVVEALDPQLADADPDATYQALGLDSLTLTEISMRIESDFEVPVDDTEITEEFSLRSTARLVDDKLAHRTKEQ
;
A
#
# COMPACT_ATOMS: atom_id res chain seq x y z
N MET A 1 14.84 -17.00 8.00
CA MET A 1 15.27 -15.72 7.39
C MET A 1 14.17 -14.74 7.74
N ASN A 2 14.52 -13.71 8.51
CA ASN A 2 13.68 -12.84 9.36
C ASN A 2 12.17 -12.76 9.06
N ASP A 3 11.38 -13.46 9.88
CA ASP A 3 9.93 -13.34 10.02
C ASP A 3 9.55 -12.07 10.79
N THR A 4 9.84 -10.89 10.23
CA THR A 4 9.29 -9.61 10.70
C THR A 4 8.81 -8.82 9.50
N THR A 5 7.86 -9.40 8.78
CA THR A 5 7.18 -8.80 7.63
C THR A 5 6.45 -7.54 8.10
N THR A 6 7.07 -6.38 7.87
CA THR A 6 6.44 -5.09 8.14
C THR A 6 5.28 -4.87 7.17
N THR A 7 4.28 -4.05 7.53
CA THR A 7 3.14 -3.69 6.65
C THR A 7 3.62 -3.22 5.27
N LEU A 8 4.79 -2.57 5.20
CA LEU A 8 5.46 -2.17 3.97
C LEU A 8 5.92 -3.36 3.12
N ASP A 9 6.51 -4.39 3.70
CA ASP A 9 6.98 -5.59 2.98
C ASP A 9 5.80 -6.35 2.35
N ARG A 10 4.70 -6.47 3.11
CA ARG A 10 3.45 -7.06 2.60
C ARG A 10 2.81 -6.20 1.50
N LEU A 11 2.87 -4.87 1.65
CA LEU A 11 2.40 -3.95 0.62
C LEU A 11 3.24 -4.09 -0.66
N ILE A 12 4.57 -4.19 -0.53
CA ILE A 12 5.49 -4.42 -1.66
C ILE A 12 5.11 -5.70 -2.39
N ALA A 13 4.86 -6.81 -1.68
CA ALA A 13 4.42 -8.06 -2.30
C ALA A 13 3.07 -7.94 -3.03
N VAL A 14 2.15 -7.13 -2.49
CA VAL A 14 0.85 -6.85 -3.12
C VAL A 14 1.01 -6.08 -4.44
N VAL A 15 1.85 -5.03 -4.43
CA VAL A 15 2.09 -4.22 -5.63
C VAL A 15 3.00 -4.93 -6.64
N GLU A 16 3.95 -5.75 -6.21
CA GLU A 16 4.77 -6.62 -7.05
C GLU A 16 3.92 -7.60 -7.87
N ALA A 17 2.85 -8.11 -7.27
CA ALA A 17 1.90 -8.98 -7.96
C ALA A 17 1.10 -8.27 -9.05
N LEU A 18 1.01 -6.93 -9.01
CA LEU A 18 0.36 -6.10 -10.03
C LEU A 18 1.38 -5.65 -11.08
N ASP A 19 2.49 -5.05 -10.64
CA ASP A 19 3.60 -4.64 -11.47
C ASP A 19 4.94 -4.99 -10.79
N PRO A 20 5.73 -5.92 -11.35
CA PRO A 20 7.01 -6.30 -10.77
C PRO A 20 8.05 -5.17 -10.75
N GLN A 21 7.87 -4.10 -11.53
CA GLN A 21 8.75 -2.93 -11.48
C GLN A 21 8.59 -2.14 -10.18
N LEU A 22 7.47 -2.31 -9.48
CA LEU A 22 7.22 -1.68 -8.18
C LEU A 22 7.94 -2.39 -7.03
N ALA A 23 8.38 -3.64 -7.21
CA ALA A 23 9.17 -4.34 -6.19
C ALA A 23 10.56 -3.70 -5.99
N ASP A 24 11.15 -3.17 -7.05
CA ASP A 24 12.42 -2.43 -7.02
C ASP A 24 12.23 -0.92 -6.89
N ALA A 25 10.98 -0.44 -6.76
CA ALA A 25 10.70 0.98 -6.62
C ALA A 25 11.13 1.52 -5.25
N ASP A 26 11.56 2.79 -5.24
CA ASP A 26 11.90 3.47 -4.00
C ASP A 26 10.62 3.68 -3.14
N PRO A 27 10.56 3.17 -1.90
CA PRO A 27 9.36 3.24 -1.08
C PRO A 27 9.07 4.63 -0.52
N ASP A 28 10.02 5.57 -0.60
CA ASP A 28 9.85 6.97 -0.27
C ASP A 28 9.45 7.81 -1.49
N ALA A 29 9.61 7.28 -2.71
CA ALA A 29 9.13 7.94 -3.93
C ALA A 29 7.60 7.97 -4.00
N THR A 30 7.08 9.07 -4.53
CA THR A 30 5.64 9.20 -4.77
C THR A 30 5.21 8.36 -5.95
N TYR A 31 3.96 7.91 -5.95
CA TYR A 31 3.39 7.12 -7.03
C TYR A 31 3.46 7.85 -8.38
N GLN A 32 3.28 9.18 -8.40
CA GLN A 32 3.52 10.01 -9.58
C GLN A 32 4.96 9.91 -10.09
N ALA A 33 5.94 9.91 -9.18
CA ALA A 33 7.36 9.80 -9.54
C ALA A 33 7.73 8.39 -10.04
N LEU A 34 7.00 7.38 -9.58
CA LEU A 34 7.07 6.00 -10.07
C LEU A 34 6.36 5.79 -11.41
N GLY A 35 5.63 6.80 -11.90
CA GLY A 35 4.86 6.71 -13.14
C GLY A 35 3.60 5.86 -13.01
N LEU A 36 3.04 5.77 -11.80
CA LEU A 36 1.77 5.09 -11.59
C LEU A 36 0.60 5.97 -12.01
N ASP A 37 -0.19 5.46 -12.95
CA ASP A 37 -1.45 6.06 -13.34
C ASP A 37 -2.54 5.82 -12.28
N SER A 38 -3.58 6.65 -12.32
CA SER A 38 -4.76 6.52 -11.46
C SER A 38 -5.43 5.15 -11.51
N LEU A 39 -5.40 4.47 -12.67
CA LEU A 39 -5.92 3.10 -12.80
C LEU A 39 -5.13 2.12 -11.91
N THR A 40 -3.80 2.19 -11.96
CA THR A 40 -2.94 1.32 -11.15
C THR A 40 -3.11 1.63 -9.67
N LEU A 41 -3.29 2.90 -9.29
CA LEU A 41 -3.59 3.28 -7.91
C LEU A 41 -4.90 2.68 -7.42
N THR A 42 -5.96 2.76 -8.21
CA THR A 42 -7.26 2.13 -7.89
C THR A 42 -7.13 0.61 -7.72
N GLU A 43 -6.35 -0.07 -8.59
CA GLU A 43 -6.08 -1.51 -8.45
C GLU A 43 -5.28 -1.84 -7.17
N ILE A 44 -4.28 -1.02 -6.85
CA ILE A 44 -3.50 -1.13 -5.61
C ILE A 44 -4.43 -0.97 -4.40
N SER A 45 -5.28 0.07 -4.38
CA SER A 45 -6.26 0.31 -3.31
C SER A 45 -7.16 -0.90 -3.10
N MET A 46 -7.79 -1.41 -4.17
CA MET A 46 -8.64 -2.61 -4.10
C MET A 46 -7.92 -3.83 -3.52
N ARG A 47 -6.64 -4.00 -3.88
CA ARG A 47 -5.85 -5.15 -3.42
C ARG A 47 -5.38 -4.99 -1.98
N ILE A 48 -5.06 -3.78 -1.55
CA ILE A 48 -4.80 -3.45 -0.15
C ILE A 48 -6.04 -3.74 0.69
N GLU A 49 -7.22 -3.27 0.25
CA GLU A 49 -8.47 -3.55 0.97
C GLU A 49 -8.70 -5.05 1.11
N SER A 50 -8.47 -5.82 0.04
CA SER A 50 -8.66 -7.27 0.07
C SER A 50 -7.62 -8.01 0.91
N ASP A 51 -6.35 -7.58 0.93
CA ASP A 51 -5.27 -8.31 1.58
C ASP A 51 -5.13 -7.95 3.07
N PHE A 52 -5.40 -6.69 3.41
CA PHE A 52 -5.32 -6.15 4.77
C PHE A 52 -6.70 -6.05 5.44
N GLU A 53 -7.78 -6.29 4.69
CA GLU A 53 -9.17 -6.19 5.15
C GLU A 53 -9.50 -4.83 5.78
N VAL A 54 -8.84 -3.76 5.33
CA VAL A 54 -9.08 -2.38 5.79
C VAL A 54 -9.79 -1.57 4.70
N PRO A 55 -10.78 -0.73 5.04
CA PRO A 55 -11.39 0.16 4.06
C PRO A 55 -10.41 1.29 3.69
N VAL A 56 -10.13 1.44 2.40
CA VAL A 56 -9.24 2.44 1.83
C VAL A 56 -9.98 3.12 0.69
N ASP A 57 -10.38 4.37 0.91
CA ASP A 57 -11.08 5.13 -0.12
C ASP A 57 -10.11 5.56 -1.24
N ASP A 58 -10.58 5.69 -2.49
CA ASP A 58 -9.79 6.20 -3.61
C ASP A 58 -9.25 7.63 -3.35
N THR A 59 -9.86 8.37 -2.42
CA THR A 59 -9.36 9.69 -2.01
C THR A 59 -8.21 9.64 -1.00
N GLU A 60 -7.96 8.48 -0.37
CA GLU A 60 -6.88 8.32 0.62
C GLU A 60 -5.55 7.89 0.00
N ILE A 61 -5.57 7.26 -1.18
CA ILE A 61 -4.37 6.91 -1.94
C ILE A 61 -4.34 7.75 -3.21
N THR A 62 -3.52 8.80 -3.22
CA THR A 62 -3.33 9.68 -4.37
C THR A 62 -1.93 9.54 -4.95
N GLU A 63 -1.71 10.09 -6.15
CA GLU A 63 -0.40 10.06 -6.83
C GLU A 63 0.74 10.70 -6.01
N GLU A 64 0.40 11.55 -5.03
CA GLU A 64 1.36 12.18 -4.11
C GLU A 64 1.80 11.26 -2.96
N PHE A 65 1.13 10.12 -2.76
CA PHE A 65 1.51 9.15 -1.74
C PHE A 65 2.69 8.30 -2.17
N SER A 66 3.41 7.78 -1.20
CA SER A 66 4.46 6.78 -1.38
C SER A 66 4.04 5.44 -0.79
N LEU A 67 4.69 4.35 -1.19
CA LEU A 67 4.48 3.02 -0.60
C LEU A 67 4.63 3.06 0.93
N ARG A 68 5.61 3.79 1.46
CA ARG A 68 5.78 3.97 2.91
C ARG A 68 4.61 4.72 3.54
N SER A 69 4.07 5.74 2.87
CA SER A 69 2.93 6.51 3.37
C SER A 69 1.66 5.66 3.41
N THR A 70 1.40 4.89 2.35
CA THR A 70 0.30 3.93 2.30
C THR A 70 0.45 2.83 3.34
N ALA A 71 1.64 2.26 3.52
CA ALA A 71 1.90 1.27 4.57
C ALA A 71 1.60 1.82 5.96
N ARG A 72 1.94 3.09 6.23
CA ARG A 72 1.62 3.76 7.49
C ARG A 72 0.13 4.01 7.67
N LEU A 73 -0.59 4.37 6.61
CA LEU A 73 -2.05 4.53 6.63
C LEU A 73 -2.73 3.20 6.98
N VAL A 74 -2.31 2.11 6.33
CA VAL A 74 -2.81 0.76 6.59
C VAL A 74 -2.50 0.34 8.03
N ASP A 75 -1.28 0.58 8.51
CA ASP A 75 -0.87 0.28 9.88
C ASP A 75 -1.74 1.02 10.92
N ASP A 76 -2.02 2.30 10.70
CA ASP A 76 -2.90 3.10 11.55
C ASP A 76 -4.33 2.53 11.56
N LYS A 77 -4.89 2.21 10.38
CA LYS A 77 -6.22 1.57 10.27
C LYS A 77 -6.28 0.22 10.98
N LEU A 78 -5.25 -0.62 10.85
CA LEU A 78 -5.15 -1.91 11.56
C LEU A 78 -5.10 -1.70 13.08
N ALA A 79 -4.35 -0.70 13.55
CA ALA A 79 -4.26 -0.36 14.97
C ALA A 79 -5.61 0.12 15.54
N HIS A 80 -6.38 0.92 14.79
CA HIS A 80 -7.72 1.37 15.21
C HIS A 80 -8.77 0.26 15.16
N ARG A 81 -8.68 -0.66 14.18
CA ARG A 81 -9.61 -1.81 14.06
C ARG A 81 -9.55 -2.75 15.27
N THR A 82 -8.41 -2.82 15.95
CA THR A 82 -8.20 -3.69 17.12
C THR A 82 -8.91 -3.17 18.39
N LYS A 83 -9.35 -1.90 18.44
CA LYS A 83 -9.98 -1.30 19.63
C LYS A 83 -11.51 -1.44 19.69
N GLU A 84 -12.16 -1.92 18.64
CA GLU A 84 -13.63 -2.03 18.58
C GLU A 84 -14.14 -3.48 18.48
N GLN A 85 -13.43 -4.45 19.07
CA GLN A 85 -13.91 -5.83 19.23
C GLN A 85 -14.09 -6.23 20.69
#